data_AF-A0A4Q6FZ81-F1
#
_entry.id   AF-A0A4Q6FZ81-F1
#
_cell.length_a   1.000
_cell.length_b   1.000
_cell.length_c   1.000
_cell.angle_alpha   90.00
_cell.angle_beta   90.00
_cell.angle_gamma   90.00
#
_symmetry.space_group_name_H-M   'P 1'
#
loop_
_entity.id
_entity.type
_entity.pdbx_description
1 polymer ?
#
loop_
_entity_poly.entity_id
_entity_poly.type
_entity_poly.pdbx_seq_one_letter_code
_entity_poly.pdbx_strand_id
1 'polypeptide(L)'
;MAPSFFRQVSRRRKQAPAAVQAPGALTTKAVRRDKRSRGVALIIAIVSIALLTVVATEFAYNSRVDLQLAANQRDEVRAYYMARSGLALGRLLMRFQKQVDQTPIPNPMAMLGQLGAMMGGGQAPGAAGQAFQPQSLNIQLWKLARVDCHMLKGLVKSEGAQVEDDSGGGTRSRLENDPVDVDPNFQMEDGDGAGGAAAQMASQMQRRSFGGFEGCFLATITDEEEKLNVMRLNTGGAEAQATAARMLDMLGDKRFEFLWQQDDANKVRSTPEETLIALKDWADEDPSQSALNRQDPTNPFAVGFADEGSPYSRYEPRYEVKNGRFDSLDELYRVHGVNDRFMAAFRDRLTVYPDINSKPNINTDDPIMLGLAIM
;
A
#
# COMPACT_ATOMS: atom_id res chain seq x y z
N MET A 1 -25.12 61.32 -27.97
CA MET A 1 -26.57 61.07 -27.99
C MET A 1 -26.94 60.43 -26.67
N ALA A 2 -27.54 61.19 -25.74
CA ALA A 2 -28.28 60.65 -24.60
C ALA A 2 -29.63 60.08 -25.13
N PRO A 3 -30.43 59.28 -24.37
CA PRO A 3 -31.01 59.64 -23.06
C PRO A 3 -30.99 58.48 -22.03
N SER A 4 -30.81 58.67 -20.72
CA SER A 4 -31.77 59.13 -19.68
C SER A 4 -33.17 58.50 -19.78
N PHE A 5 -33.69 57.90 -18.70
CA PHE A 5 -35.08 58.06 -18.22
C PHE A 5 -35.33 57.27 -16.90
N PHE A 6 -35.50 58.03 -15.81
CA PHE A 6 -36.51 57.89 -14.72
C PHE A 6 -36.46 56.68 -13.75
N ARG A 7 -36.90 56.76 -12.48
CA ARG A 7 -37.33 57.81 -11.51
C ARG A 7 -37.95 57.06 -10.32
N GLN A 8 -37.59 57.38 -9.07
CA GLN A 8 -38.44 57.17 -7.88
C GLN A 8 -38.01 58.15 -6.78
N VAL A 9 -38.58 59.37 -6.76
CA VAL A 9 -39.70 59.84 -5.92
C VAL A 9 -39.31 60.03 -4.44
N SER A 10 -38.95 61.27 -4.12
CA SER A 10 -38.87 61.84 -2.78
C SER A 10 -40.21 62.49 -2.40
N ARG A 11 -40.75 62.15 -1.23
CA ARG A 11 -41.85 62.84 -0.53
C ARG A 11 -41.76 62.46 0.95
N ARG A 12 -41.98 63.30 1.96
CA ARG A 12 -42.14 64.75 2.09
C ARG A 12 -42.12 65.00 3.61
N ARG A 13 -41.14 65.75 4.12
CA ARG A 13 -41.07 66.17 5.53
C ARG A 13 -42.01 67.37 5.70
N LYS A 14 -43.03 67.28 6.56
CA LYS A 14 -43.83 68.43 6.99
C LYS A 14 -43.24 68.97 8.30
N GLN A 15 -43.06 70.28 8.37
CA GLN A 15 -42.67 71.04 9.55
C GLN A 15 -43.85 71.87 10.08
N ALA A 16 -43.97 71.87 11.41
CA ALA A 16 -44.34 72.96 12.34
C ALA A 16 -45.81 73.46 12.35
N PRO A 17 -46.29 74.09 13.45
CA PRO A 17 -45.69 75.29 14.05
C PRO A 17 -45.47 75.27 15.57
N ALA A 18 -44.68 76.25 16.00
CA ALA A 18 -44.35 76.58 17.39
C ALA A 18 -45.50 77.31 18.11
N ALA A 19 -45.54 77.19 19.44
CA ALA A 19 -46.29 78.07 20.35
C ALA A 19 -45.48 78.30 21.65
N VAL A 20 -45.75 79.43 22.28
CA VAL A 20 -44.89 80.26 23.14
C VAL A 20 -45.15 80.03 24.66
N GLN A 21 -44.10 80.19 25.49
CA GLN A 21 -43.94 80.53 26.94
C GLN A 21 -45.07 80.16 27.95
N ALA A 22 -44.83 79.68 29.18
CA ALA A 22 -44.09 80.27 30.32
C ALA A 22 -44.04 79.26 31.53
N PRO A 23 -43.32 79.53 32.64
CA PRO A 23 -42.96 78.53 33.66
C PRO A 23 -43.92 78.49 34.86
N GLY A 24 -44.12 77.31 35.47
CA GLY A 24 -44.84 77.23 36.74
C GLY A 24 -45.11 75.82 37.28
N ALA A 25 -44.73 75.64 38.54
CA ALA A 25 -45.29 74.75 39.55
C ALA A 25 -45.00 73.23 39.52
N LEU A 26 -44.25 72.83 40.56
CA LEU A 26 -44.09 71.48 41.06
C LEU A 26 -45.42 70.76 41.30
N THR A 27 -45.56 69.53 40.79
CA THR A 27 -46.42 68.51 41.41
C THR A 27 -45.69 67.18 41.47
N THR A 28 -45.37 66.78 42.69
CA THR A 28 -44.73 65.51 43.04
C THR A 28 -45.71 64.36 42.83
N LYS A 29 -45.56 63.60 41.74
CA LYS A 29 -46.15 62.26 41.64
C LYS A 29 -45.23 61.28 42.36
N ALA A 30 -45.60 60.92 43.58
CA ALA A 30 -44.98 59.83 44.33
C ALA A 30 -45.15 58.51 43.55
N VAL A 31 -44.07 58.06 42.91
CA VAL A 31 -43.99 56.72 42.33
C VAL A 31 -43.97 55.73 43.49
N ARG A 32 -45.07 54.99 43.68
CA ARG A 32 -45.11 53.85 44.59
C ARG A 32 -44.00 52.88 44.19
N ARG A 33 -43.06 52.69 45.10
CA ARG A 33 -41.88 51.84 44.93
C ARG A 33 -42.32 50.38 45.06
N ASP A 34 -42.58 49.73 43.94
CA ASP A 34 -42.83 48.28 43.90
C ASP A 34 -41.57 47.53 44.32
N LYS A 35 -41.56 47.04 45.56
CA LYS A 35 -40.47 46.24 46.16
C LYS A 35 -40.47 44.77 45.69
N ARG A 36 -41.23 44.39 44.66
CA ARG A 36 -41.44 42.99 44.25
C ARG A 36 -40.61 42.49 43.04
N SER A 37 -39.80 43.34 42.41
CA SER A 37 -39.03 42.97 41.19
C SER A 37 -37.60 42.46 41.42
N ARG A 38 -37.11 42.39 42.66
CA ARG A 38 -35.71 42.01 42.95
C ARG A 38 -35.42 40.51 42.84
N GLY A 39 -36.42 39.64 43.00
CA GLY A 39 -36.26 38.19 42.84
C GLY A 39 -36.30 37.72 41.39
N VAL A 40 -37.11 38.38 40.55
CA VAL A 40 -37.35 37.97 39.15
C VAL A 40 -36.11 38.20 38.28
N ALA A 41 -35.38 39.30 38.50
CA ALA A 41 -34.15 39.60 37.75
C ALA A 41 -33.06 38.53 37.97
N LEU A 42 -32.94 38.00 39.18
CA LEU A 42 -31.99 36.94 39.50
C LEU A 42 -32.37 35.63 38.80
N ILE A 43 -33.66 35.29 38.78
CA ILE A 43 -34.15 34.07 38.10
C ILE A 43 -33.89 34.16 36.60
N ILE A 44 -34.17 35.31 35.97
CA ILE A 44 -33.90 35.52 34.54
C ILE A 44 -32.39 35.41 34.25
N ALA A 45 -31.53 35.94 35.12
CA ALA A 45 -30.09 35.83 34.96
C ALA A 45 -29.61 34.38 35.06
N ILE A 46 -30.06 33.62 36.06
CA ILE A 46 -29.68 32.21 36.24
C ILE A 46 -30.17 31.36 35.07
N VAL A 47 -31.41 31.56 34.62
CA VAL A 47 -31.95 30.84 33.45
C VAL A 47 -31.18 31.19 32.18
N SER A 48 -30.87 32.46 31.97
CA SER A 48 -30.04 32.90 30.83
C SER A 48 -28.66 32.27 30.86
N ILE A 49 -28.00 32.25 32.02
CA ILE A 49 -26.68 31.63 32.19
C ILE A 49 -26.78 30.13 31.95
N ALA A 50 -27.79 29.44 32.51
CA ALA A 50 -27.99 28.01 32.33
C ALA A 50 -28.15 27.66 30.83
N LEU A 51 -28.98 28.40 30.10
CA LEU A 51 -29.17 28.20 28.66
C LEU A 51 -27.88 28.47 27.87
N LEU A 52 -27.15 29.54 28.20
CA LEU A 52 -25.86 29.84 27.57
C LEU A 52 -24.81 28.76 27.86
N THR A 53 -24.78 28.21 29.08
CA THR A 53 -23.84 27.14 29.42
C THR A 53 -24.10 25.88 28.62
N VAL A 54 -25.37 25.48 28.42
CA VAL A 54 -25.71 24.30 27.60
C VAL A 54 -25.23 24.49 26.16
N VAL A 55 -25.58 25.62 25.54
CA VAL A 55 -25.16 25.93 24.15
C VAL A 55 -23.63 25.99 24.03
N ALA A 56 -22.96 26.63 25.00
CA ALA A 56 -21.50 26.69 25.01
C ALA A 56 -20.86 25.31 25.16
N THR A 57 -21.42 24.42 25.97
CA THR A 57 -20.93 23.05 26.12
C THR A 57 -21.15 22.19 24.88
N GLU A 58 -22.30 22.30 24.22
CA GLU A 58 -22.57 21.59 22.95
C GLU A 58 -21.64 22.06 21.83
N PHE A 59 -21.46 23.38 21.70
CA PHE A 59 -20.54 23.93 20.70
C PHE A 59 -19.08 23.51 20.97
N ALA A 60 -18.64 23.54 22.23
CA ALA A 60 -17.31 23.09 22.61
C ALA A 60 -17.11 21.59 22.34
N TYR A 61 -18.13 20.76 22.57
CA TYR A 61 -18.09 19.33 22.26
C TYR A 61 -18.00 19.10 20.76
N ASN A 62 -18.90 19.69 19.96
CA ASN A 62 -18.93 19.53 18.51
C ASN A 62 -17.63 20.01 17.86
N SER A 63 -17.09 21.16 18.30
CA SER A 63 -15.83 21.69 17.78
C SER A 63 -14.65 20.74 18.03
N ARG A 64 -14.61 20.07 19.19
CA ARG A 64 -13.57 19.07 19.51
C ARG A 64 -13.69 17.83 18.63
N VAL A 65 -14.91 17.36 18.40
CA VAL A 65 -15.19 16.23 17.51
C VAL A 65 -14.78 16.57 16.08
N ASP A 66 -15.16 17.75 15.57
CA ASP A 66 -14.81 18.20 14.22
C ASP A 66 -13.29 18.34 14.04
N LEU A 67 -12.59 18.88 15.04
CA LEU A 67 -11.12 18.96 15.01
C LEU A 67 -10.47 17.58 15.00
N GLN A 68 -11.01 16.61 15.75
CA GLN A 68 -10.51 15.22 15.73
C GLN A 68 -10.78 14.54 14.39
N LEU A 69 -11.97 14.72 13.82
CA LEU A 69 -12.31 14.19 12.49
C LEU A 69 -11.41 14.79 11.41
N ALA A 70 -11.19 16.11 11.44
CA ALA A 70 -10.30 16.78 10.49
C ALA A 70 -8.84 16.32 10.63
N ALA A 71 -8.37 16.09 11.86
CA ALA A 71 -7.04 15.53 12.11
C ALA A 71 -6.91 14.09 11.56
N ASN A 72 -7.90 13.23 11.82
CA ASN A 72 -7.91 11.86 11.33
C ASN A 72 -7.95 11.81 9.80
N GLN A 73 -8.79 12.62 9.15
CA GLN A 73 -8.84 12.70 7.68
C GLN A 73 -7.51 13.16 7.08
N ARG A 74 -6.87 14.16 7.68
CA ARG A 74 -5.54 14.61 7.27
C ARG A 74 -4.52 13.46 7.39
N ASP A 75 -4.53 12.76 8.51
CA ASP A 75 -3.56 11.71 8.80
C ASP A 75 -3.79 10.45 7.95
N GLU A 76 -5.04 10.13 7.62
CA GLU A 76 -5.42 9.08 6.68
C GLU A 76 -4.88 9.35 5.27
N VAL A 77 -5.10 10.56 4.75
CA VAL A 77 -4.58 10.97 3.44
C VAL A 77 -3.05 10.89 3.41
N ARG A 78 -2.40 11.38 4.47
CA ARG A 78 -0.93 11.28 4.61
C ARG A 78 -0.47 9.82 4.58
N ALA A 79 -1.08 8.96 5.40
CA ALA A 79 -0.73 7.53 5.45
C ALA A 79 -0.93 6.83 4.10
N TYR A 80 -2.03 7.12 3.40
CA TYR A 80 -2.33 6.55 2.09
C TYR A 80 -1.26 6.92 1.05
N TYR A 81 -0.88 8.19 0.95
CA TYR A 81 0.16 8.62 0.01
C TYR A 81 1.56 8.13 0.40
N MET A 82 1.84 7.94 1.70
CA MET A 82 3.07 7.28 2.18
C MET A 82 3.14 5.81 1.78
N ALA A 83 2.05 5.07 1.95
CA ALA A 83 1.99 3.68 1.50
C ALA A 83 2.17 3.60 -0.02
N ARG A 84 1.51 4.50 -0.78
CA ARG A 84 1.63 4.55 -2.24
C ARG A 84 3.04 4.90 -2.72
N SER A 85 3.76 5.77 -2.02
CA SER A 85 5.16 6.09 -2.35
C SER A 85 6.08 4.90 -2.10
N GLY A 86 5.86 4.13 -1.02
CA GLY A 86 6.56 2.86 -0.78
C GLY A 86 6.35 1.83 -1.89
N LEU A 87 5.12 1.68 -2.39
CA LEU A 87 4.84 0.81 -3.54
C LEU A 87 5.51 1.31 -4.83
N ALA A 88 5.50 2.62 -5.08
CA ALA A 88 6.17 3.20 -6.24
C ALA A 88 7.68 3.01 -6.19
N LEU A 89 8.29 3.17 -5.02
CA LEU A 89 9.70 2.91 -4.80
C LEU A 89 10.02 1.42 -4.99
N GLY A 90 9.20 0.51 -4.47
CA GLY A 90 9.38 -0.93 -4.68
C GLY A 90 9.35 -1.31 -6.15
N ARG A 91 8.43 -0.72 -6.94
CA ARG A 91 8.38 -0.89 -8.40
C ARG A 91 9.63 -0.35 -9.10
N LEU A 92 10.15 0.78 -8.64
CA LEU A 92 11.40 1.35 -9.17
C LEU A 92 12.57 0.39 -8.92
N LEU A 93 12.67 -0.16 -7.70
CA LEU A 93 13.68 -1.15 -7.35
C LEU A 93 13.60 -2.39 -8.24
N MET A 94 12.40 -2.94 -8.47
CA MET A 94 12.22 -4.08 -9.38
C MET A 94 12.60 -3.76 -10.84
N ARG A 95 12.39 -2.51 -11.30
CA ARG A 95 12.87 -2.09 -12.62
C ARG A 95 14.39 -2.00 -12.70
N PHE A 96 15.05 -1.50 -11.65
CA PHE A 96 16.51 -1.49 -11.57
C PHE A 96 17.09 -2.90 -11.54
N GLN A 97 16.49 -3.80 -10.76
CA GLN A 97 16.84 -5.22 -10.78
C GLN A 97 16.82 -5.77 -12.21
N LYS A 98 15.70 -5.61 -12.92
CA LYS A 98 15.57 -6.08 -14.30
C LYS A 98 16.63 -5.49 -15.22
N GLN A 99 17.03 -4.24 -15.02
CA GLN A 99 18.10 -3.61 -15.80
C GLN A 99 19.48 -4.20 -15.47
N VAL A 100 19.77 -4.48 -14.19
CA VAL A 100 21.01 -5.12 -13.75
C VAL A 100 21.10 -6.56 -14.28
N ASP A 101 20.00 -7.31 -14.24
CA ASP A 101 19.93 -8.66 -14.80
C ASP A 101 20.17 -8.67 -16.32
N GLN A 102 19.69 -7.63 -17.02
CA GLN A 102 19.85 -7.47 -18.46
C GLN A 102 21.24 -7.00 -18.88
N THR A 103 22.06 -6.44 -17.98
CA THR A 103 23.45 -6.11 -18.29
C THR A 103 24.30 -7.37 -18.21
N PRO A 104 24.65 -8.01 -19.34
CA PRO A 104 25.49 -9.19 -19.31
C PRO A 104 26.87 -8.70 -18.91
N ILE A 105 27.37 -9.10 -17.74
CA ILE A 105 28.77 -8.82 -17.42
C ILE A 105 29.60 -9.54 -18.49
N PRO A 106 30.43 -8.81 -19.26
CA PRO A 106 31.28 -9.45 -20.24
C PRO A 106 32.17 -10.43 -19.49
N ASN A 107 32.01 -11.71 -19.82
CA ASN A 107 32.79 -12.78 -19.23
C ASN A 107 34.28 -12.40 -19.39
N PRO A 108 35.10 -12.40 -18.32
CA PRO A 108 36.53 -12.12 -18.45
C PRO A 108 37.22 -13.03 -19.47
N MET A 109 36.71 -14.25 -19.71
CA MET A 109 37.17 -15.12 -20.80
C MET A 109 36.77 -14.67 -22.20
N ALA A 110 35.59 -14.05 -22.37
CA ALA A 110 35.21 -13.43 -23.65
C ALA A 110 36.08 -12.20 -23.92
N MET A 111 36.40 -11.42 -22.89
CA MET A 111 37.31 -10.30 -23.00
C MET A 111 38.76 -10.74 -23.28
N LEU A 112 39.23 -11.83 -22.64
CA LEU A 112 40.55 -12.41 -22.90
C LEU A 112 40.65 -13.05 -24.28
N GLY A 113 39.58 -13.68 -24.77
CA GLY A 113 39.48 -14.19 -26.14
C GLY A 113 39.50 -13.07 -27.18
N GLN A 114 38.83 -11.95 -26.90
CA GLN A 114 38.82 -10.77 -27.77
C GLN A 114 40.16 -10.01 -27.72
N LEU A 115 40.84 -9.97 -26.57
CA LEU A 115 42.21 -9.45 -26.43
C LEU A 115 43.23 -10.37 -27.14
N GLY A 116 43.07 -11.69 -27.04
CA GLY A 116 43.88 -12.68 -27.75
C GLY A 116 43.71 -12.62 -29.28
N ALA A 117 42.50 -12.32 -29.75
CA ALA A 117 42.21 -12.08 -31.17
C ALA A 117 42.82 -10.75 -31.66
N MET A 118 42.93 -9.73 -30.80
CA MET A 118 43.61 -8.46 -31.14
C MET A 118 45.14 -8.56 -31.09
N MET A 119 45.70 -9.50 -30.31
CA MET A 119 47.14 -9.72 -30.14
C MET A 119 47.69 -10.86 -31.03
N GLY A 120 47.10 -11.06 -32.22
CA GLY A 120 47.72 -11.83 -33.31
C GLY A 120 47.81 -13.35 -33.13
N GLY A 121 46.99 -13.94 -32.25
CA GLY A 121 46.92 -15.40 -32.09
C GLY A 121 46.12 -16.06 -33.22
N GLY A 122 46.80 -16.86 -34.04
CA GLY A 122 46.25 -17.58 -35.18
C GLY A 122 44.99 -18.40 -34.87
N GLN A 123 44.04 -18.33 -35.80
CA GLN A 123 42.70 -18.91 -35.73
C GLN A 123 42.73 -20.43 -35.90
N ALA A 124 42.22 -21.17 -34.89
CA ALA A 124 41.86 -22.58 -35.04
C ALA A 124 40.35 -22.70 -35.28
N PRO A 125 39.90 -23.33 -36.39
CA PRO A 125 38.48 -23.52 -36.67
C PRO A 125 38.01 -24.86 -36.13
N GLY A 126 37.05 -24.89 -35.21
CA GLY A 126 36.38 -26.14 -34.83
C GLY A 126 35.93 -26.22 -33.37
N ALA A 127 34.97 -25.40 -32.97
CA ALA A 127 34.06 -25.68 -31.85
C ALA A 127 32.85 -24.73 -31.94
N ALA A 128 32.00 -24.97 -32.94
CA ALA A 128 30.69 -24.35 -32.97
C ALA A 128 29.79 -25.03 -31.93
N GLY A 129 29.22 -24.23 -31.02
CA GLY A 129 27.93 -24.58 -30.43
C GLY A 129 27.92 -25.00 -28.95
N GLN A 130 28.51 -24.22 -28.06
CA GLN A 130 27.88 -23.98 -26.75
C GLN A 130 28.04 -22.51 -26.40
N ALA A 131 27.03 -21.72 -26.76
CA ALA A 131 26.84 -20.40 -26.20
C ALA A 131 26.59 -20.59 -24.69
N PHE A 132 27.65 -20.49 -23.90
CA PHE A 132 27.55 -20.47 -22.45
C PHE A 132 26.76 -19.21 -22.10
N GLN A 133 25.56 -19.41 -21.53
CA GLN A 133 24.64 -18.34 -21.20
C GLN A 133 25.35 -17.30 -20.33
N PRO A 134 25.14 -15.99 -20.56
CA PRO A 134 25.64 -14.98 -19.64
C PRO A 134 25.09 -15.31 -18.26
N GLN A 135 25.98 -15.61 -17.32
CA GLN A 135 25.63 -15.70 -15.91
C GLN A 135 25.29 -14.26 -15.50
N SER A 136 24.02 -13.87 -15.63
CA SER A 136 23.54 -12.67 -14.96
C SER A 136 23.83 -12.86 -13.48
N LEU A 137 24.40 -11.85 -12.85
CA LEU A 137 24.48 -11.86 -11.39
C LEU A 137 23.05 -11.85 -10.88
N ASN A 138 22.55 -13.00 -10.43
CA ASN A 138 21.24 -13.11 -9.79
C ASN A 138 21.32 -12.55 -8.36
N ILE A 139 21.80 -11.31 -8.23
CA ILE A 139 21.81 -10.58 -6.97
C ILE A 139 20.39 -10.08 -6.75
N GLN A 140 19.76 -10.55 -5.68
CA GLN A 140 18.43 -10.12 -5.30
C GLN A 140 18.55 -8.78 -4.56
N LEU A 141 18.54 -7.67 -5.31
CA LEU A 141 18.69 -6.31 -4.75
C LEU A 141 17.63 -6.01 -3.69
N TRP A 142 16.44 -6.59 -3.84
CA TRP A 142 15.32 -6.41 -2.90
C TRP A 142 15.53 -7.09 -1.54
N LYS A 143 16.38 -8.12 -1.44
CA LYS A 143 16.77 -8.71 -0.15
C LYS A 143 17.81 -7.87 0.60
N LEU A 144 18.58 -7.06 -0.13
CA LEU A 144 19.66 -6.23 0.41
C LEU A 144 19.18 -4.82 0.75
N ALA A 145 18.31 -4.24 -0.07
CA ALA A 145 17.83 -2.87 0.10
C ALA A 145 16.50 -2.85 0.87
N ARG A 146 16.49 -2.14 2.01
CA ARG A 146 15.27 -1.87 2.76
C ARG A 146 14.49 -0.75 2.06
N VAL A 147 13.30 -1.05 1.56
CA VAL A 147 12.40 -0.03 1.00
C VAL A 147 11.69 0.67 2.15
N ASP A 148 12.25 1.81 2.57
CA ASP A 148 11.70 2.60 3.67
C ASP A 148 11.73 4.11 3.40
N CYS A 149 11.15 4.86 4.34
CA CYS A 149 11.12 6.32 4.30
C CYS A 149 12.52 6.95 4.31
N HIS A 150 13.51 6.31 4.94
CA HIS A 150 14.87 6.81 5.01
C HIS A 150 15.60 6.71 3.67
N MET A 151 15.40 5.61 2.94
CA MET A 151 15.94 5.47 1.59
C MET A 151 15.34 6.51 0.65
N LEU A 152 14.03 6.78 0.75
CA LEU A 152 13.40 7.85 -0.04
C LEU A 152 13.98 9.23 0.31
N LYS A 153 14.15 9.54 1.61
CA LYS A 153 14.80 10.79 2.05
C LYS A 153 16.26 10.90 1.59
N GLY A 154 16.99 9.79 1.51
CA GLY A 154 18.37 9.77 1.01
C GLY A 154 18.50 9.91 -0.50
N LEU A 155 17.56 9.35 -1.27
CA LEU A 155 17.52 9.47 -2.74
C LEU A 155 17.09 10.87 -3.19
N VAL A 156 16.21 11.49 -2.42
CA VAL A 156 15.80 12.87 -2.63
C VAL A 156 16.80 13.77 -1.96
N LYS A 157 17.87 14.14 -2.67
CA LYS A 157 18.68 15.28 -2.28
C LYS A 157 17.74 16.48 -2.14
N SER A 158 17.54 16.98 -0.92
CA SER A 158 16.94 18.29 -0.74
C SER A 158 17.93 19.30 -1.32
N GLU A 159 17.73 19.74 -2.57
CA GLU A 159 18.53 20.79 -3.22
C GLU A 159 18.57 22.11 -2.43
N GLY A 160 17.75 22.25 -1.37
CA GLY A 160 17.85 23.36 -0.40
C GLY A 160 18.87 23.17 0.73
N ALA A 161 19.68 22.10 0.72
CA ALA A 161 20.65 21.79 1.80
C ALA A 161 22.11 21.64 1.33
N GLN A 162 22.45 22.19 0.16
CA GLN A 162 23.85 22.43 -0.21
C GLN A 162 24.08 23.94 -0.27
N VAL A 163 24.38 24.53 0.89
CA VAL A 163 25.24 25.71 0.91
C VAL A 163 26.65 25.14 0.88
N GLU A 164 27.37 25.34 -0.21
CA GLU A 164 28.82 25.17 -0.22
C GLU A 164 29.39 26.19 0.78
N ASP A 165 29.82 25.68 1.94
CA ASP A 165 30.64 26.45 2.86
C ASP A 165 32.05 26.50 2.25
N ASP A 166 32.44 27.65 1.71
CA ASP A 166 33.77 27.93 1.12
C ASP A 166 34.88 28.02 2.18
N SER A 167 34.75 27.24 3.26
CA SER A 167 35.74 27.14 4.31
C SER A 167 35.97 25.67 4.64
N GLY A 168 37.10 25.16 4.11
CA GLY A 168 37.43 23.73 4.12
C GLY A 168 37.26 23.08 5.50
N GLY A 169 36.36 22.09 5.59
CA GLY A 169 36.17 21.35 6.83
C GLY A 169 34.90 20.50 6.93
N GLY A 170 34.69 19.52 6.04
CA GLY A 170 33.84 18.36 6.29
C GLY A 170 32.34 18.51 6.01
N THR A 171 31.82 17.62 5.17
CA THR A 171 30.39 17.47 4.86
C THR A 171 29.60 16.95 6.06
N ARG A 172 28.92 17.85 6.79
CA ARG A 172 27.88 17.46 7.74
C ARG A 172 26.51 17.58 7.08
N SER A 173 25.76 16.48 7.09
CA SER A 173 24.34 16.47 6.74
C SER A 173 23.61 17.31 7.79
N ARG A 174 23.06 18.45 7.36
CA ARG A 174 22.25 19.34 8.20
C ARG A 174 21.05 18.54 8.73
N LEU A 175 20.95 18.37 10.04
CA LEU A 175 19.79 17.72 10.65
C LEU A 175 18.57 18.63 10.47
N GLU A 176 17.39 18.04 10.28
CA GLU A 176 16.11 18.69 9.95
C GLU A 176 15.64 19.77 10.95
N ASN A 177 16.38 19.99 12.03
CA ASN A 177 16.11 20.98 13.08
C ASN A 177 17.14 22.12 13.16
N ASP A 178 18.14 22.18 12.27
CA ASP A 178 19.07 23.31 12.29
C ASP A 178 18.34 24.61 11.90
N PRO A 179 18.52 25.70 12.66
CA PRO A 179 17.91 26.98 12.32
C PRO A 179 18.39 27.41 10.93
N VAL A 180 17.43 27.84 10.11
CA VAL A 180 17.67 28.39 8.78
C VAL A 180 18.54 29.63 8.94
N ASP A 181 19.69 29.65 8.27
CA ASP A 181 20.54 30.84 8.21
C ASP A 181 19.87 31.82 7.26
N VAL A 182 19.28 32.88 7.82
CA VAL A 182 18.61 33.93 7.06
C VAL A 182 19.67 34.96 6.70
N ASP A 183 19.83 35.23 5.40
CA ASP A 183 20.75 36.26 4.91
C ASP A 183 20.51 37.59 5.67
N PRO A 184 21.52 38.13 6.37
CA PRO A 184 21.37 39.35 7.17
C PRO A 184 20.99 40.58 6.33
N ASN A 185 21.13 40.52 5.00
CA ASN A 185 20.71 41.58 4.08
C ASN A 185 19.28 41.44 3.55
N PHE A 186 18.53 40.39 3.91
CA PHE A 186 17.12 40.27 3.54
C PHE A 186 16.25 41.16 4.44
N GLN A 187 16.21 42.46 4.14
CA GLN A 187 15.25 43.38 4.73
C GLN A 187 14.02 43.43 3.82
N MET A 188 12.88 42.95 4.32
CA MET A 188 11.59 43.31 3.71
C MET A 188 11.37 44.80 4.00
N GLU A 189 11.41 45.63 2.96
CA GLU A 189 10.93 47.00 3.04
C GLU A 189 9.46 46.95 3.48
N ASP A 190 9.17 47.72 4.54
CA ASP A 190 7.89 47.91 5.23
C ASP A 190 7.59 46.96 6.41
N GLY A 191 7.87 47.47 7.62
CA GLY A 191 6.96 47.36 8.76
C GLY A 191 7.15 46.20 9.72
N ASP A 192 7.88 46.47 10.80
CA ASP A 192 7.65 45.99 12.16
C ASP A 192 7.71 44.47 12.44
N GLY A 193 8.86 44.02 12.96
CA GLY A 193 8.93 42.87 13.89
C GLY A 193 8.75 41.46 13.33
N ALA A 194 8.82 41.27 12.00
CA ALA A 194 8.44 40.01 11.34
C ALA A 194 9.61 39.05 10.97
N GLY A 195 10.77 39.12 11.64
CA GLY A 195 11.87 38.17 11.40
C GLY A 195 11.48 36.70 11.61
N GLY A 196 10.53 36.44 12.51
CA GLY A 196 9.96 35.11 12.74
C GLY A 196 8.99 34.64 11.65
N ALA A 197 8.30 35.56 10.96
CA ALA A 197 7.31 35.20 9.94
C ALA A 197 8.00 34.75 8.64
N ALA A 198 9.08 35.42 8.23
CA ALA A 198 9.89 35.00 7.10
C ALA A 198 10.57 33.63 7.37
N ALA A 199 11.13 33.43 8.56
CA ALA A 199 11.70 32.15 8.98
C ALA A 199 10.64 31.03 9.07
N GLN A 200 9.43 31.33 9.57
CA GLN A 200 8.32 30.39 9.56
C GLN A 200 7.87 30.05 8.14
N MET A 201 7.77 31.02 7.23
CA MET A 201 7.44 30.78 5.83
C MET A 201 8.52 29.95 5.13
N ALA A 202 9.80 30.23 5.36
CA ALA A 202 10.91 29.42 4.84
C ALA A 202 10.85 27.98 5.36
N SER A 203 10.60 27.77 6.66
CA SER A 203 10.42 26.43 7.23
C SER A 203 9.20 25.70 6.65
N GLN A 204 8.11 26.42 6.35
CA GLN A 204 6.92 25.86 5.70
C GLN A 204 7.18 25.53 4.23
N MET A 205 8.00 26.33 3.52
CA MET A 205 8.43 26.03 2.15
C MET A 205 9.39 24.84 2.11
N GLN A 206 10.26 24.67 3.11
CA GLN A 206 11.13 23.50 3.22
C GLN A 206 10.36 22.22 3.58
N ARG A 207 9.27 22.32 4.37
CA ARG A 207 8.27 21.24 4.52
C ARG A 207 7.48 20.94 3.25
N ARG A 208 7.45 21.87 2.29
CA ARG A 208 6.93 21.66 0.93
C ARG A 208 8.02 21.18 -0.04
N SER A 209 9.28 21.12 0.39
CA SER A 209 10.37 20.50 -0.36
C SER A 209 10.16 18.99 -0.46
N PHE A 210 10.46 18.42 -1.61
CA PHE A 210 10.45 16.98 -1.82
C PHE A 210 11.43 16.37 -0.79
N GLY A 211 10.92 15.58 0.18
CA GLY A 211 11.71 15.00 1.29
C GLY A 211 11.31 15.46 2.70
N GLY A 212 10.70 16.65 2.85
CA GLY A 212 10.26 17.21 4.13
C GLY A 212 8.91 16.67 4.63
N PHE A 213 8.74 15.35 4.64
CA PHE A 213 7.47 14.71 4.97
C PHE A 213 7.44 14.09 6.38
N GLU A 214 6.26 14.14 6.99
CA GLU A 214 5.96 13.57 8.31
C GLU A 214 5.43 12.13 8.17
N GLY A 215 5.95 11.20 8.98
CA GLY A 215 5.59 9.79 8.97
C GLY A 215 6.64 8.89 8.29
N CYS A 216 6.44 7.58 8.39
CA CYS A 216 7.32 6.59 7.76
C CYS A 216 6.50 5.43 7.17
N PHE A 217 7.06 4.77 6.17
CA PHE A 217 6.55 3.53 5.60
C PHE A 217 7.68 2.50 5.54
N LEU A 218 7.31 1.23 5.55
CA LEU A 218 8.18 0.10 5.29
C LEU A 218 7.48 -0.80 4.27
N ALA A 219 8.14 -1.08 3.16
CA ALA A 219 7.67 -2.07 2.19
C ALA A 219 8.61 -3.27 2.18
N THR A 220 8.03 -4.47 2.18
CA THR A 220 8.75 -5.74 2.05
C THR A 220 8.40 -6.36 0.71
N ILE A 221 9.42 -6.79 -0.01
CA ILE A 221 9.27 -7.47 -1.31
C ILE A 221 9.63 -8.93 -1.08
N THR A 222 8.68 -9.82 -1.33
CA THR A 222 8.86 -11.27 -1.32
C THR A 222 8.69 -11.80 -2.74
N ASP A 223 9.46 -12.81 -3.10
CA ASP A 223 9.30 -13.50 -4.38
C ASP A 223 8.17 -14.52 -4.24
N GLU A 224 7.26 -14.59 -5.21
CA GLU A 224 6.24 -15.65 -5.24
C GLU A 224 6.76 -16.89 -5.99
N GLU A 225 7.78 -16.76 -6.84
CA GLU A 225 8.38 -17.87 -7.59
C GLU A 225 9.18 -18.84 -6.71
N GLU A 226 9.44 -18.47 -5.45
CA GLU A 226 10.00 -19.39 -4.46
C GLU A 226 8.98 -20.43 -3.97
N LYS A 227 7.69 -20.08 -4.04
CA LYS A 227 6.60 -20.93 -3.61
C LYS A 227 6.19 -21.85 -4.75
N LEU A 228 5.55 -22.95 -4.38
CA LEU A 228 5.05 -23.92 -5.34
C LEU A 228 3.75 -23.40 -5.97
N ASN A 229 3.82 -23.08 -7.26
CA ASN A 229 2.67 -22.60 -8.00
C ASN A 229 1.70 -23.75 -8.32
N VAL A 230 0.49 -23.67 -7.77
CA VAL A 230 -0.59 -24.66 -7.96
C VAL A 230 -1.02 -24.72 -9.42
N MET A 231 -0.99 -23.60 -10.14
CA MET A 231 -1.42 -23.53 -11.53
C MET A 231 -0.54 -24.37 -12.47
N ARG A 232 0.72 -24.67 -12.09
CA ARG A 232 1.63 -25.49 -12.92
C ARG A 232 1.16 -26.93 -13.11
N LEU A 233 0.17 -27.38 -12.33
CA LEU A 233 -0.50 -28.66 -12.56
C LEU A 233 -1.25 -28.70 -13.91
N ASN A 234 -1.65 -27.53 -14.44
CA ASN A 234 -2.38 -27.43 -15.70
C ASN A 234 -1.44 -27.24 -16.94
N THR A 235 -0.12 -27.11 -16.76
CA THR A 235 0.83 -26.97 -17.88
C THR A 235 0.96 -28.25 -18.73
N GLY A 236 0.57 -29.40 -18.18
CA GLY A 236 0.74 -30.72 -18.81
C GLY A 236 2.19 -31.20 -18.87
N GLY A 237 2.39 -32.43 -19.37
CA GLY A 237 3.71 -33.03 -19.59
C GLY A 237 4.58 -33.18 -18.34
N ALA A 238 5.90 -33.17 -18.55
CA ALA A 238 6.90 -33.38 -17.51
C ALA A 238 6.87 -32.30 -16.41
N GLU A 239 6.48 -31.06 -16.74
CA GLU A 239 6.43 -29.96 -15.76
C GLU A 239 5.28 -30.13 -14.76
N ALA A 240 4.11 -30.54 -15.23
CA ALA A 240 2.97 -30.86 -14.38
C ALA A 240 3.28 -32.08 -13.49
N GLN A 241 3.94 -33.10 -14.04
CA GLN A 241 4.36 -34.27 -13.27
C GLN A 241 5.37 -33.92 -12.16
N ALA A 242 6.36 -33.07 -12.46
CA ALA A 242 7.35 -32.64 -11.49
C ALA A 242 6.71 -31.82 -10.35
N THR A 243 5.77 -30.93 -10.70
CA THR A 243 5.00 -30.14 -9.72
C THR A 243 4.12 -31.05 -8.86
N ALA A 244 3.38 -31.97 -9.48
CA ALA A 244 2.54 -32.96 -8.81
C ALA A 244 3.33 -33.85 -7.85
N ALA A 245 4.48 -34.38 -8.29
CA ALA A 245 5.34 -35.22 -7.46
C ALA A 245 5.82 -34.46 -6.21
N ARG A 246 6.19 -33.19 -6.37
CA ARG A 246 6.61 -32.33 -5.25
C ARG A 246 5.47 -32.01 -4.28
N MET A 247 4.28 -31.70 -4.80
CA MET A 247 3.11 -31.48 -3.95
C MET A 247 2.79 -32.74 -3.16
N LEU A 248 2.85 -33.92 -3.78
CA LEU A 248 2.59 -35.18 -3.09
C LEU A 248 3.65 -35.52 -2.04
N ASP A 249 4.93 -35.21 -2.29
CA ASP A 249 5.99 -35.38 -1.28
C ASP A 249 5.76 -34.45 -0.08
N MET A 250 5.40 -33.19 -0.34
CA MET A 250 5.09 -32.21 0.70
C MET A 250 3.84 -32.58 1.51
N LEU A 251 2.76 -32.99 0.84
CA LEU A 251 1.48 -33.35 1.47
C LEU A 251 1.52 -34.73 2.13
N GLY A 252 2.38 -35.62 1.63
CA GLY A 252 2.58 -36.98 2.09
C GLY A 252 3.63 -37.15 3.17
N ASP A 253 4.32 -36.08 3.60
CA ASP A 253 5.24 -36.15 4.73
C ASP A 253 4.49 -36.68 5.97
N LYS A 254 5.08 -37.68 6.64
CA LYS A 254 4.55 -38.30 7.87
C LYS A 254 4.23 -37.27 8.95
N ARG A 255 4.93 -36.12 8.95
CA ARG A 255 4.64 -35.00 9.86
C ARG A 255 3.23 -34.45 9.71
N PHE A 256 2.64 -34.54 8.53
CA PHE A 256 1.33 -34.00 8.19
C PHE A 256 0.25 -35.07 8.05
N GLU A 257 0.56 -36.33 8.35
CA GLU A 257 -0.41 -37.44 8.26
C GLU A 257 -1.69 -37.17 9.06
N PHE A 258 -1.55 -36.48 10.20
CA PHE A 258 -2.66 -36.12 11.08
C PHE A 258 -3.71 -35.21 10.40
N LEU A 259 -3.33 -34.46 9.35
CA LEU A 259 -4.26 -33.61 8.59
C LEU A 259 -5.29 -34.45 7.82
N TRP A 260 -4.90 -35.67 7.42
CA TRP A 260 -5.68 -36.55 6.54
C TRP A 260 -6.41 -37.66 7.28
N GLN A 261 -6.27 -37.74 8.60
CA GLN A 261 -6.92 -38.75 9.44
C GLN A 261 -8.27 -38.31 9.97
N GLN A 262 -8.54 -36.99 9.96
CA GLN A 262 -9.79 -36.42 10.46
C GLN A 262 -10.71 -36.02 9.31
N ASP A 263 -12.01 -36.11 9.55
CA ASP A 263 -13.01 -35.64 8.61
C ASP A 263 -12.99 -34.10 8.55
N ASP A 264 -13.23 -33.57 7.35
CA ASP A 264 -13.32 -32.14 7.10
C ASP A 264 -14.67 -31.55 7.61
N ALA A 265 -14.86 -30.24 7.39
CA ALA A 265 -16.12 -29.56 7.72
C ALA A 265 -17.34 -30.17 6.98
N ASN A 266 -17.10 -30.83 5.85
CA ASN A 266 -18.11 -31.49 5.01
C ASN A 266 -18.30 -32.97 5.37
N LYS A 267 -17.66 -33.47 6.44
CA LYS A 267 -17.67 -34.88 6.87
C LYS A 267 -17.11 -35.85 5.84
N VAL A 268 -16.21 -35.37 4.99
CA VAL A 268 -15.47 -36.16 4.01
C VAL A 268 -14.02 -36.25 4.46
N ARG A 269 -13.45 -37.44 4.33
CA ARG A 269 -12.03 -37.65 4.53
C ARG A 269 -11.33 -37.53 3.19
N SER A 270 -10.44 -36.56 3.07
CA SER A 270 -9.65 -36.35 1.85
C SER A 270 -8.27 -36.96 2.00
N THR A 271 -7.73 -37.44 0.88
CA THR A 271 -6.34 -37.89 0.78
C THR A 271 -5.46 -36.82 0.12
N PRO A 272 -4.12 -36.89 0.28
CA PRO A 272 -3.19 -36.01 -0.43
C PRO A 272 -3.37 -36.05 -1.95
N GLU A 273 -3.64 -37.24 -2.49
CA GLU A 273 -3.82 -37.46 -3.93
C GLU A 273 -5.14 -36.88 -4.44
N GLU A 274 -6.25 -37.10 -3.72
CA GLU A 274 -7.54 -36.49 -4.07
C GLU A 274 -7.50 -34.97 -3.97
N THR A 275 -6.77 -34.41 -3.00
CA THR A 275 -6.63 -32.95 -2.86
C THR A 275 -5.80 -32.38 -4.00
N LEU A 276 -4.74 -33.08 -4.44
CA LEU A 276 -3.97 -32.69 -5.62
C LEU A 276 -4.84 -32.70 -6.89
N ILE A 277 -5.61 -33.78 -7.08
CA ILE A 277 -6.53 -33.90 -8.22
C ILE A 277 -7.56 -32.76 -8.19
N ALA A 278 -8.17 -32.51 -7.03
CA ALA A 278 -9.14 -31.44 -6.85
C ALA A 278 -8.55 -30.04 -7.12
N LEU A 279 -7.27 -29.81 -6.79
CA LEU A 279 -6.57 -28.56 -7.12
C LEU A 279 -6.37 -28.36 -8.62
N LYS A 280 -6.16 -29.45 -9.36
CA LYS A 280 -6.09 -29.41 -10.83
C LYS A 280 -7.47 -29.19 -11.44
N ASP A 281 -8.46 -30.01 -11.07
CA ASP A 281 -9.83 -29.96 -11.61
C ASP A 281 -10.52 -28.61 -11.31
N TRP A 282 -10.17 -27.96 -10.19
CA TRP A 282 -10.67 -26.60 -9.95
C TRP A 282 -10.20 -25.58 -11.00
N ALA A 283 -9.03 -25.82 -11.61
CA ALA A 283 -8.29 -24.85 -12.40
C ALA A 283 -8.26 -25.12 -13.91
N ASP A 284 -8.57 -26.33 -14.36
CA ASP A 284 -8.72 -26.66 -15.78
C ASP A 284 -10.13 -26.31 -16.29
N GLU A 285 -10.33 -26.37 -17.60
CA GLU A 285 -11.56 -25.89 -18.24
C GLU A 285 -12.58 -27.01 -18.46
N ASP A 286 -12.22 -28.27 -18.19
CA ASP A 286 -12.99 -29.43 -18.60
C ASP A 286 -13.86 -30.01 -17.47
N PRO A 287 -15.09 -30.47 -17.76
CA PRO A 287 -16.04 -30.94 -16.74
C PRO A 287 -15.72 -32.32 -16.13
N SER A 288 -14.57 -32.91 -16.47
CA SER A 288 -14.29 -34.31 -16.19
C SER A 288 -13.21 -34.42 -15.11
N GLN A 289 -13.45 -35.25 -14.10
CA GLN A 289 -12.48 -35.45 -13.03
C GLN A 289 -11.15 -35.97 -13.59
N SER A 290 -10.02 -35.37 -13.20
CA SER A 290 -8.70 -35.87 -13.56
C SER A 290 -8.34 -37.13 -12.77
N ALA A 291 -7.61 -38.05 -13.40
CA ALA A 291 -7.00 -39.21 -12.77
C ALA A 291 -5.47 -39.10 -12.84
N LEU A 292 -4.80 -39.20 -11.70
CA LEU A 292 -3.34 -39.13 -11.64
C LEU A 292 -2.72 -40.46 -12.13
N ASN A 293 -1.91 -40.40 -13.19
CA ASN A 293 -1.07 -41.50 -13.64
C ASN A 293 0.41 -41.14 -13.45
N ARG A 294 1.00 -41.60 -12.35
CA ARG A 294 2.41 -41.32 -12.01
C ARG A 294 3.42 -41.95 -12.99
N GLN A 295 3.01 -42.97 -13.74
CA GLN A 295 3.91 -43.78 -14.58
C GLN A 295 4.09 -43.22 -15.99
N ASP A 296 3.19 -42.35 -16.45
CA ASP A 296 3.27 -41.71 -17.76
C ASP A 296 3.77 -40.27 -17.62
N PRO A 297 5.01 -39.96 -18.06
CA PRO A 297 5.55 -38.60 -18.00
C PRO A 297 4.94 -37.64 -19.01
N THR A 298 4.24 -38.16 -20.02
CA THR A 298 3.68 -37.36 -21.11
C THR A 298 2.32 -36.80 -20.71
N ASN A 299 1.49 -37.64 -20.07
CA ASN A 299 0.16 -37.28 -19.60
C ASN A 299 -0.02 -37.72 -18.14
N PRO A 300 0.54 -36.96 -17.17
CA PRO A 300 0.43 -37.32 -15.76
C PRO A 300 -1.00 -37.25 -15.22
N PHE A 301 -1.87 -36.51 -15.89
CA PHE A 301 -3.29 -36.39 -15.57
C PHE A 301 -4.10 -36.85 -16.78
N ALA A 302 -4.70 -38.03 -16.67
CA ALA A 302 -5.61 -38.57 -17.67
C ALA A 302 -7.04 -38.14 -17.35
N VAL A 303 -7.88 -37.98 -18.37
CA VAL A 303 -9.30 -37.69 -18.19
C VAL A 303 -9.98 -38.91 -17.55
N GLY A 304 -10.61 -38.72 -16.39
CA GLY A 304 -11.37 -39.73 -15.69
C GLY A 304 -12.79 -39.89 -16.24
N PHE A 305 -13.58 -40.72 -15.56
CA PHE A 305 -14.95 -41.04 -15.96
C PHE A 305 -16.03 -40.36 -15.11
N ALA A 306 -15.61 -39.63 -14.06
CA ALA A 306 -16.52 -39.00 -13.11
C ALA A 306 -16.65 -37.50 -13.38
N ASP A 307 -17.77 -36.93 -12.92
CA ASP A 307 -18.01 -35.49 -12.94
C ASP A 307 -17.24 -34.81 -11.80
N GLU A 308 -16.47 -33.78 -12.13
CA GLU A 308 -15.67 -33.01 -11.18
C GLU A 308 -16.52 -32.24 -10.15
N GLY A 309 -17.76 -31.88 -10.51
CA GLY A 309 -18.72 -31.16 -9.67
C GLY A 309 -19.36 -32.02 -8.58
N SER A 310 -19.24 -33.34 -8.70
CA SER A 310 -19.87 -34.32 -7.80
C SER A 310 -19.57 -34.09 -6.31
N PRO A 311 -18.33 -33.82 -5.87
CA PRO A 311 -18.03 -33.55 -4.46
C PRO A 311 -18.67 -32.25 -3.97
N TYR A 312 -18.60 -31.19 -4.78
CA TYR A 312 -19.05 -29.84 -4.42
C TYR A 312 -20.57 -29.71 -4.34
N SER A 313 -21.30 -30.48 -5.15
CA SER A 313 -22.76 -30.56 -5.12
C SER A 313 -23.33 -31.12 -3.79
N ARG A 314 -22.49 -31.81 -2.99
CA ARG A 314 -22.87 -32.43 -1.71
C ARG A 314 -22.56 -31.56 -0.50
N TYR A 315 -21.80 -30.49 -0.69
CA TYR A 315 -21.42 -29.56 0.38
C TYR A 315 -22.60 -28.68 0.82
N GLU A 316 -22.48 -28.12 2.02
CA GLU A 316 -23.48 -27.21 2.58
C GLU A 316 -22.77 -25.91 3.01
N PRO A 317 -22.94 -24.78 2.29
CA PRO A 317 -23.79 -24.60 1.11
C PRO A 317 -23.21 -25.25 -0.16
N ARG A 318 -24.08 -25.60 -1.09
CA ARG A 318 -23.70 -26.16 -2.40
C ARG A 318 -23.09 -25.08 -3.29
N TYR A 319 -22.05 -25.43 -4.02
CA TYR A 319 -21.46 -24.59 -5.05
C TYR A 319 -20.88 -25.46 -6.18
N GLU A 320 -20.60 -24.81 -7.30
CA GLU A 320 -20.01 -25.44 -8.48
C GLU A 320 -18.51 -25.12 -8.56
N VAL A 321 -17.80 -25.96 -9.30
CA VAL A 321 -16.41 -25.74 -9.70
C VAL A 321 -16.30 -24.49 -10.59
N LYS A 322 -15.15 -23.83 -10.54
CA LYS A 322 -14.92 -22.59 -11.29
C LYS A 322 -14.48 -22.85 -12.72
N ASN A 323 -13.73 -23.93 -12.94
CA ASN A 323 -13.12 -24.33 -14.20
C ASN A 323 -12.27 -23.22 -14.81
N GLY A 324 -11.38 -22.67 -13.99
CA GLY A 324 -10.57 -21.54 -14.40
C GLY A 324 -9.53 -21.15 -13.37
N ARG A 325 -8.66 -20.22 -13.78
CA ARG A 325 -7.50 -19.82 -12.98
C ARG A 325 -7.92 -19.27 -11.61
N PHE A 326 -7.14 -19.58 -10.58
CA PHE A 326 -7.31 -18.99 -9.24
C PHE A 326 -7.10 -17.47 -9.30
N ASP A 327 -8.01 -16.70 -8.70
CA ASP A 327 -7.89 -15.24 -8.59
C ASP A 327 -7.07 -14.86 -7.36
N SER A 328 -7.14 -15.67 -6.31
CA SER A 328 -6.47 -15.44 -5.03
C SER A 328 -6.07 -16.74 -4.36
N LEU A 329 -5.08 -16.68 -3.47
CA LEU A 329 -4.69 -17.82 -2.64
C LEU A 329 -5.84 -18.30 -1.74
N ASP A 330 -6.69 -17.38 -1.28
CA ASP A 330 -7.81 -17.72 -0.40
C ASP A 330 -8.95 -18.45 -1.15
N GLU A 331 -8.89 -18.53 -2.47
CA GLU A 331 -9.79 -19.38 -3.25
C GLU A 331 -9.53 -20.88 -3.01
N LEU A 332 -8.31 -21.25 -2.58
CA LEU A 332 -7.95 -22.63 -2.25
C LEU A 332 -8.90 -23.24 -1.19
N TYR A 333 -9.47 -22.44 -0.29
CA TYR A 333 -10.45 -22.92 0.71
C TYR A 333 -11.73 -23.50 0.09
N ARG A 334 -12.01 -23.24 -1.18
CA ARG A 334 -13.18 -23.81 -1.88
C ARG A 334 -12.88 -25.19 -2.48
N VAL A 335 -11.61 -25.59 -2.56
CA VAL A 335 -11.21 -26.84 -3.20
C VAL A 335 -11.44 -28.03 -2.26
N HIS A 336 -11.93 -29.14 -2.81
CA HIS A 336 -12.15 -30.36 -2.04
C HIS A 336 -10.83 -30.83 -1.38
N GLY A 337 -10.87 -31.02 -0.06
CA GLY A 337 -9.72 -31.45 0.76
C GLY A 337 -8.85 -30.33 1.32
N VAL A 338 -9.13 -29.06 0.98
CA VAL A 338 -8.45 -27.91 1.57
C VAL A 338 -9.19 -27.40 2.79
N ASN A 339 -8.61 -27.63 3.97
CA ASN A 339 -9.14 -27.21 5.26
C ASN A 339 -8.33 -26.08 5.90
N ASP A 340 -8.86 -25.44 6.95
CA ASP A 340 -8.14 -24.44 7.75
C ASP A 340 -6.77 -24.93 8.23
N ARG A 341 -6.68 -26.21 8.59
CA ARG A 341 -5.43 -26.83 9.03
C ARG A 341 -4.45 -27.08 7.87
N PHE A 342 -4.97 -27.41 6.70
CA PHE A 342 -4.15 -27.51 5.48
C PHE A 342 -3.57 -26.14 5.15
N MET A 343 -4.41 -25.11 5.14
CA MET A 343 -3.97 -23.75 4.86
C MET A 343 -3.00 -23.27 5.93
N ALA A 344 -3.23 -23.55 7.21
CA ALA A 344 -2.27 -23.21 8.27
C ALA A 344 -0.89 -23.89 8.08
N ALA A 345 -0.85 -25.09 7.49
CA ALA A 345 0.40 -25.83 7.30
C ALA A 345 1.14 -25.47 5.99
N PHE A 346 0.39 -25.20 4.91
CA PHE A 346 0.94 -25.12 3.55
C PHE A 346 0.77 -23.76 2.87
N ARG A 347 0.00 -22.81 3.44
CA ARG A 347 -0.27 -21.50 2.82
C ARG A 347 1.00 -20.73 2.46
N ASP A 348 2.02 -20.79 3.31
CA ASP A 348 3.27 -20.05 3.08
C ASP A 348 4.15 -20.68 1.97
N ARG A 349 3.87 -21.93 1.58
CA ARG A 349 4.61 -22.67 0.55
C ARG A 349 3.89 -22.74 -0.80
N LEU A 350 2.62 -22.39 -0.84
CA LEU A 350 1.80 -22.43 -2.05
C LEU A 350 1.60 -21.03 -2.61
N THR A 351 1.48 -20.94 -3.92
CA THR A 351 1.10 -19.70 -4.59
C THR A 351 0.21 -20.00 -5.80
N VAL A 352 -0.58 -19.01 -6.20
CA VAL A 352 -1.42 -19.03 -7.40
C VAL A 352 -0.89 -18.09 -8.49
N TYR A 353 0.13 -17.30 -8.13
CA TYR A 353 0.91 -16.43 -9.00
C TYR A 353 2.28 -17.08 -9.16
N PRO A 354 3.05 -16.94 -10.25
CA PRO A 354 2.86 -16.16 -11.49
C PRO A 354 2.23 -17.00 -12.62
N ASP A 355 2.53 -16.67 -13.89
CA ASP A 355 2.08 -17.43 -15.06
C ASP A 355 2.44 -18.92 -14.98
N ILE A 356 1.66 -19.76 -15.65
CA ILE A 356 1.78 -21.22 -15.63
C ILE A 356 3.15 -21.73 -16.12
N ASN A 357 3.83 -20.92 -16.94
CA ASN A 357 5.13 -21.23 -17.53
C ASN A 357 6.31 -20.64 -16.74
N SER A 358 6.04 -19.92 -15.64
CA SER A 358 7.10 -19.40 -14.78
C SER A 358 7.82 -20.57 -14.11
N LYS A 359 9.15 -20.60 -14.26
CA LYS A 359 9.97 -21.61 -13.62
C LYS A 359 10.15 -21.23 -12.16
N PRO A 360 10.06 -22.19 -11.22
CA PRO A 360 10.32 -21.91 -9.82
C PRO A 360 11.73 -21.32 -9.66
N ASN A 361 11.86 -20.25 -8.89
CA ASN A 361 13.15 -19.61 -8.68
C ASN A 361 14.01 -20.46 -7.74
N ILE A 362 15.06 -21.06 -8.30
CA ILE A 362 15.97 -21.98 -7.59
C ILE A 362 16.95 -21.22 -6.67
N ASN A 363 17.13 -19.91 -6.86
CA ASN A 363 18.08 -19.11 -6.09
C ASN A 363 17.50 -18.60 -4.75
N THR A 364 16.67 -19.42 -4.12
CA THR A 364 15.98 -19.07 -2.88
C THR A 364 16.53 -19.86 -1.69
N ASP A 365 16.38 -19.29 -0.50
CA ASP A 365 16.82 -19.85 0.79
C ASP A 365 16.01 -21.08 1.26
N ASP A 366 15.10 -21.62 0.44
CA ASP A 366 14.36 -22.85 0.79
C ASP A 366 15.21 -24.09 0.46
N PRO A 367 15.67 -24.86 1.47
CA PRO A 367 16.47 -26.05 1.25
C PRO A 367 15.76 -27.13 0.42
N ILE A 368 14.41 -27.13 0.39
CA ILE A 368 13.64 -28.08 -0.41
C ILE A 368 13.69 -27.69 -1.90
N MET A 369 13.64 -26.39 -2.21
CA MET A 369 13.83 -25.86 -3.58
C MET A 369 15.23 -26.15 -4.10
N LEU A 370 16.25 -25.99 -3.24
CA LEU A 370 17.64 -26.29 -3.57
C LEU A 370 17.90 -27.79 -3.79
N GLY A 371 17.28 -28.67 -3.00
CA GLY A 371 17.38 -30.12 -3.16
C GLY A 371 16.86 -30.63 -4.50
N LEU A 372 15.90 -29.92 -5.11
CA LEU A 372 15.31 -30.22 -6.41
C LEU A 372 16.18 -29.81 -7.61
N ALA A 373 17.12 -28.88 -7.45
CA ALA A 373 17.98 -28.43 -8.54
C ALA A 373 19.24 -29.30 -8.72
N ILE A 374 19.54 -30.14 -7.71
CA ILE A 374 20.69 -31.04 -7.69
C ILE A 374 20.30 -32.46 -8.12
N MET A 375 19.02 -32.81 -8.08
CA MET A 375 18.46 -34.03 -8.67
C MET A 375 18.06 -33.79 -10.12
#